data_AF-A0A843JF31-F1
#
_entry.id   AF-A0A843JF31-F1
#
_cell.length_a   1.000
_cell.length_b   1.000
_cell.length_c   1.000
_cell.angle_alpha   90.00
_cell.angle_beta   90.00
_cell.angle_gamma   90.00
#
_symmetry.space_group_name_H-M   'P 1'
#
loop_
_entity.id
_entity.type
_entity.pdbx_description
1 polymer ?
#
loop_
_entity_poly.entity_id
_entity_poly.type
_entity_poly.pdbx_seq_one_letter_code
_entity_poly.pdbx_strand_id
1 'polypeptide(L)' 'IGGRMGRSYGDIPGVRYKVIKVNNVSLDEMVRGRVQKPTR' A
#
# COMPACT_ATOMS: atom_id res chain seq x y z
N ILE A 1 -7.39 2.66 5.12
CA ILE A 1 -7.72 3.62 4.03
C ILE A 1 -8.91 4.42 4.53
N GLY A 2 -8.93 5.74 4.42
CA GLY A 2 -9.89 6.63 5.10
C GLY A 2 -11.33 6.57 4.57
N GLY A 3 -11.94 5.38 4.51
CA GLY A 3 -13.36 5.20 4.19
C GLY A 3 -14.24 5.49 5.41
N ARG A 4 -15.48 5.97 5.17
CA ARG A 4 -16.46 6.23 6.24
C ARG A 4 -16.64 4.98 7.12
N MET A 5 -16.30 5.09 8.40
CA MET A 5 -16.45 4.02 9.41
C MET A 5 -15.89 2.64 8.97
N GLY A 6 -14.64 2.59 8.48
CA GLY A 6 -13.97 1.32 8.18
C GLY A 6 -14.53 0.56 6.98
N ARG A 7 -15.40 1.19 6.19
CA ARG A 7 -15.89 0.67 4.91
C ARG A 7 -14.84 0.86 3.81
N SER A 8 -15.10 0.19 2.70
CA SER A 8 -14.38 0.30 1.45
C SER A 8 -14.16 1.75 1.05
N TYR A 9 -12.95 2.06 0.56
CA TYR A 9 -12.59 3.38 0.11
C TYR A 9 -12.79 3.50 -1.40
N GLY A 10 -13.59 4.49 -1.82
CA GLY A 10 -13.84 4.78 -3.22
C GLY A 10 -14.46 3.60 -3.97
N ASP A 11 -13.86 3.25 -5.10
CA ASP A 11 -14.44 2.38 -6.13
C ASP A 11 -14.12 0.88 -5.91
N ILE A 12 -13.38 0.56 -4.85
CA ILE A 12 -12.93 -0.81 -4.60
C ILE A 12 -13.76 -1.44 -3.46
N PRO A 13 -14.87 -2.13 -3.78
CA PRO A 13 -15.68 -2.79 -2.77
C PRO A 13 -14.88 -3.90 -2.07
N GLY A 14 -15.07 -4.01 -0.76
CA GLY A 14 -14.43 -5.03 0.08
C GLY A 14 -13.01 -4.73 0.57
N VAL A 15 -12.29 -3.76 -0.03
CA VAL A 15 -10.90 -3.47 0.38
C VAL A 15 -10.84 -2.41 1.49
N ARG A 16 -10.30 -2.82 2.65
CA ARG A 16 -10.22 -1.98 3.87
C ARG A 16 -8.79 -1.57 4.23
N TYR A 17 -7.80 -2.29 3.69
CA TYR A 17 -6.38 -2.15 4.03
C TYR A 17 -5.56 -1.74 2.81
N LYS A 18 -4.47 -1.00 3.05
CA LYS A 18 -3.46 -0.68 2.03
C LYS A 18 -2.10 -1.14 2.49
N VAL A 19 -1.26 -1.54 1.54
CA VAL A 19 0.14 -1.86 1.80
C VAL A 19 0.94 -0.56 1.89
N ILE A 20 1.81 -0.46 2.90
CA ILE A 20 2.70 0.69 3.11
C ILE A 20 4.17 0.31 2.88
N LYS A 21 4.55 -0.92 3.25
CA LYS A 21 5.91 -1.45 3.13
C LYS A 21 5.89 -2.88 2.61
N VAL A 22 6.93 -3.27 1.90
CA VAL A 22 7.19 -4.64 1.42
C VAL A 22 8.61 -5.01 1.80
N ASN A 23 8.81 -6.14 2.49
CA ASN A 23 10.14 -6.61 2.93
C ASN A 23 10.97 -5.52 3.62
N ASN A 24 10.36 -4.78 4.55
CA ASN A 24 10.94 -3.62 5.27
C ASN A 24 11.29 -2.38 4.42
N VAL A 25 10.99 -2.38 3.12
CA VAL A 25 11.18 -1.24 2.23
C VAL A 25 9.85 -0.51 2.00
N SER A 26 9.89 0.82 1.93
CA SER A 26 8.70 1.63 1.62
C SER A 26 8.22 1.36 0.20
N LEU A 27 6.94 1.01 0.05
CA LEU A 27 6.34 0.78 -1.27
C LEU A 27 6.41 2.04 -2.13
N ASP A 28 6.24 3.21 -1.52
CA ASP A 28 6.29 4.52 -2.18
C ASP A 28 7.68 4.82 -2.77
N GLU A 29 8.75 4.42 -2.08
CA GLU A 29 10.12 4.59 -2.58
C GLU A 29 10.46 3.60 -3.70
N MET A 30 9.93 2.37 -3.61
CA MET A 30 10.05 1.38 -4.67
C MET A 30 9.32 1.82 -5.94
N VAL A 31 8.09 2.33 -5.82
CA VAL A 31 7.31 2.84 -6.97
C VAL A 31 8.00 4.02 -7.64
N ARG A 32 8.62 4.91 -6.86
CA ARG A 32 9.42 6.03 -7.39
C ARG A 32 10.79 5.60 -7.92
N GLY A 33 11.16 4.32 -7.84
CA GLY A 33 12.43 3.78 -8.33
C GLY A 33 13.65 4.18 -7.50
N ARG A 34 13.46 4.74 -6.30
CA ARG A 34 14.57 5.18 -5.43
C ARG A 34 15.24 4.04 -4.68
N VAL A 35 14.51 2.95 -4.46
CA VAL A 35 14.99 1.75 -3.77
C VAL A 35 14.60 0.52 -4.60
N GLN A 36 15.56 -0.36 -4.86
CA GLN A 36 15.28 -1.62 -5.54
C GLN A 36 14.58 -2.61 -4.60
N LYS A 37 13.71 -3.45 -5.16
CA LYS A 37 13.06 -4.51 -4.39
C LYS A 37 14.15 -5.43 -3.82
N PRO A 38 14.23 -5.62 -2.49
CA PRO A 38 15.14 -6.59 -1.93
C PRO A 38 14.68 -7.99 -2.38
N THR A 39 15.48 -8.61 -3.22
CA THR A 39 15.39 -10.04 -3.57
C THR A 39 16.07 -10.82 -2.45
N ARG A 40 15.27 -11.57 -1.70
CA ARG A 40 15.72 -12.61 -0.76
C ARG A 40 14.84 -13.83 -0.97
#